data_AF-A0A6L3X2D6-F1
#
_entry.id   AF-A0A6L3X2D6-F1
#
_cell.length_a   1.000
_cell.length_b   1.000
_cell.length_c   1.000
_cell.angle_alpha   90.00
_cell.angle_beta   90.00
_cell.angle_gamma   90.00
#
_symmetry.space_group_name_H-M   'P 1'
#
loop_
_entity.id
_entity.type
_entity.pdbx_description
1 polymer ?
#
loop_
_entity_poly.entity_id
_entity_poly.type
_entity_poly.pdbx_seq_one_letter_code
_entity_poly.pdbx_strand_id
1 'polypeptide(L)'
;MSQAKTSILLAMLGIPEAPTPAAVKRYLRQFLSDTRVVDTPRLLWWPLLRGVILPIRSPRVAKLYQSVWMEEGSPLMVYSRRQEKALAARLPDMPVALGMSYGKPSLESAVDSLLAQG
;
A
#
# COMPACT_ATOMS: atom_id res chain seq x y z
N MET A 1 5.03 -36.41 5.88
CA MET A 1 5.38 -35.04 5.41
C MET A 1 4.13 -34.20 5.62
N SER A 2 4.16 -33.13 6.43
CA SER A 2 2.99 -32.25 6.53
C SER A 2 2.77 -31.61 5.15
N GLN A 3 1.55 -31.72 4.63
CA GLN A 3 1.20 -31.08 3.38
C GLN A 3 1.22 -29.57 3.64
N ALA A 4 2.18 -28.86 3.06
CA ALA A 4 2.28 -27.41 3.21
C ALA A 4 1.05 -26.78 2.55
N LYS A 5 0.23 -26.07 3.35
CA LYS A 5 -0.92 -25.34 2.84
C LYS A 5 -0.43 -24.15 2.03
N THR A 6 -0.94 -24.00 0.81
CA THR A 6 -0.55 -22.91 -0.09
C THR A 6 -1.53 -21.75 0.08
N SER A 7 -1.00 -20.55 0.27
CA SER A 7 -1.76 -19.31 0.37
C SER A 7 -1.29 -18.29 -0.68
N ILE A 8 -2.13 -17.30 -0.96
CA ILE A 8 -1.89 -16.29 -1.99
C ILE A 8 -1.83 -14.90 -1.35
N LEU A 9 -0.71 -14.22 -1.55
CA LEU A 9 -0.54 -12.81 -1.18
C LEU A 9 -0.63 -11.93 -2.43
N LEU A 10 -1.66 -11.09 -2.49
CA LEU A 10 -1.74 -10.01 -3.46
C LEU A 10 -0.88 -8.85 -2.96
N ALA A 11 0.35 -8.77 -3.45
CA ALA A 11 1.29 -7.70 -3.09
C ALA A 11 1.11 -6.49 -4.00
N MET A 12 0.87 -5.33 -3.40
CA MET A 12 0.65 -4.07 -4.09
C MET A 12 1.56 -2.97 -3.52
N LEU A 13 1.78 -1.90 -4.28
CA LEU A 13 2.63 -0.79 -3.83
C LEU A 13 2.03 -0.07 -2.62
N GLY A 14 0.75 0.28 -2.70
CA GLY A 14 0.09 1.10 -1.69
C GLY A 14 -0.57 2.35 -2.25
N ILE A 15 -1.51 2.87 -1.47
CA ILE A 15 -2.21 4.12 -1.73
C ILE A 15 -2.38 4.91 -0.43
N PRO A 16 -2.54 6.24 -0.49
CA PRO A 16 -2.91 7.01 0.69
C PRO A 16 -4.30 6.59 1.18
N GLU A 17 -4.51 6.56 2.50
CA GLU A 17 -5.80 6.18 3.10
C GLU A 17 -6.93 7.17 2.76
N ALA A 18 -6.60 8.40 2.39
CA ALA A 18 -7.55 9.42 2.01
C ALA A 18 -6.94 10.38 0.97
N PRO A 19 -7.74 11.06 0.14
CA PRO A 19 -7.26 12.00 -0.85
C PRO A 19 -7.01 13.38 -0.21
N THR A 20 -6.38 13.40 0.97
CA THR A 20 -6.07 14.63 1.72
C THR A 20 -4.56 14.87 1.74
N PRO A 21 -4.10 16.13 1.80
CA PRO A 21 -2.67 16.44 1.86
C PRO A 21 -1.95 15.72 3.00
N ALA A 22 -2.60 15.53 4.15
CA ALA A 22 -2.03 14.84 5.31
C ALA A 22 -1.82 13.33 5.06
N ALA A 23 -2.83 12.65 4.50
CA ALA A 23 -2.74 11.22 4.19
C ALA A 23 -1.73 10.96 3.05
N VAL A 24 -1.74 11.79 2.02
CA VAL A 24 -0.76 11.75 0.92
C VAL A 24 0.65 12.01 1.45
N LYS A 25 0.84 13.00 2.34
CA LYS A 25 2.14 13.27 2.96
C LYS A 25 2.67 12.08 3.75
N ARG A 26 1.80 11.38 4.49
CA ARG A 26 2.17 10.15 5.21
C ARG A 26 2.61 9.05 4.25
N TYR A 27 1.82 8.78 3.20
CA TYR A 27 2.14 7.79 2.18
C TYR A 27 3.47 8.11 1.47
N LEU A 28 3.62 9.33 0.93
CA LEU A 28 4.84 9.77 0.24
C LEU A 28 6.06 9.73 1.15
N ARG A 29 5.89 10.04 2.44
CA ARG A 29 6.99 9.92 3.41
C ARG A 29 7.47 8.49 3.53
N GLN A 30 6.56 7.50 3.63
CA GLN A 30 6.95 6.09 3.70
C GLN A 30 7.63 5.66 2.39
N PHE A 31 6.98 5.91 1.25
CA PHE A 31 7.47 5.53 -0.07
C PHE A 31 8.84 6.13 -0.41
N LEU A 32 9.00 7.45 -0.25
CA LEU A 32 10.23 8.14 -0.60
C LEU A 32 11.33 8.04 0.46
N SER A 33 11.06 7.46 1.64
CA SER A 33 12.11 7.16 2.62
C SER A 33 12.78 5.82 2.37
N ASP A 34 12.23 4.99 1.49
CA ASP A 34 12.77 3.68 1.16
C ASP A 34 14.02 3.81 0.27
N THR A 35 15.13 3.22 0.71
CA THR A 35 16.41 3.26 -0.01
C THR A 35 16.37 2.46 -1.31
N ARG A 36 15.40 1.55 -1.47
CA ARG A 36 15.16 0.82 -2.73
C ARG A 36 14.46 1.69 -3.77
N VAL A 37 13.85 2.81 -3.34
CA VAL A 37 13.15 3.77 -4.21
C VAL A 37 14.02 4.99 -4.49
N VAL A 38 14.77 5.46 -3.50
CA VAL A 38 15.67 6.62 -3.62
C VAL A 38 17.07 6.24 -3.16
N ASP A 39 18.02 6.26 -4.10
CA ASP A 39 19.42 5.86 -3.89
C ASP A 39 20.34 7.01 -3.41
N THR A 40 19.75 8.11 -2.93
CA THR A 40 20.49 9.27 -2.43
C THR A 40 20.91 9.07 -0.97
N PRO A 41 22.13 9.48 -0.55
CA PRO A 41 22.56 9.40 0.84
C PRO A 41 21.53 9.99 1.81
N ARG A 42 21.16 9.21 2.84
CA ARG A 42 20.05 9.53 3.76
C ARG A 42 20.20 10.89 4.45
N LEU A 43 21.43 11.27 4.79
CA LEU A 43 21.74 12.54 5.46
C LEU A 43 21.36 13.76 4.60
N LEU A 44 21.53 13.66 3.28
CA LEU A 44 21.16 14.72 2.34
C LEU A 44 19.67 14.64 1.98
N TRP A 45 19.16 13.41 1.81
CA TRP A 45 17.80 13.18 1.37
C TRP A 45 16.75 13.54 2.43
N TRP A 46 17.00 13.25 3.71
CA TRP A 46 16.01 13.47 4.77
C TRP A 46 15.59 14.95 4.93
N PRO A 47 16.52 15.91 5.01
CA PRO A 47 16.18 17.34 5.06
C PRO A 47 15.42 17.79 3.81
N LEU A 48 15.86 17.35 2.62
CA LEU A 48 15.21 17.70 1.36
C LEU A 48 13.79 17.14 1.27
N LEU A 49 13.62 15.86 1.64
CA LEU A 49 12.33 15.18 1.65
C LEU A 49 11.35 15.89 2.58
N ARG A 50 11.77 16.17 3.82
CA ARG A 50 10.88 16.71 4.85
C ARG A 50 10.66 18.21 4.72
N GLY A 51 11.67 18.96 4.28
CA GLY A 51 11.66 20.42 4.18
C GLY A 51 11.11 20.96 2.87
N VAL A 52 11.34 20.28 1.74
CA VAL A 52 10.98 20.80 0.41
C VAL A 52 9.97 19.90 -0.29
N ILE A 53 10.28 18.61 -0.44
CA ILE A 53 9.48 17.71 -1.28
C ILE A 53 8.09 17.49 -0.68
N LEU A 54 8.00 17.05 0.59
CA LEU A 54 6.72 16.73 1.21
C LEU A 54 5.79 17.95 1.32
N PRO A 55 6.23 19.15 1.77
CA PRO A 55 5.37 20.33 1.85
C PRO A 55 4.83 20.79 0.50
N ILE A 56 5.66 20.76 -0.56
CA ILE A 56 5.26 21.26 -1.89
C ILE A 56 4.44 20.20 -2.66
N ARG A 57 4.87 18.93 -2.61
CA ARG A 57 4.31 17.87 -3.45
C ARG A 57 3.00 17.31 -2.91
N SER A 58 2.85 17.20 -1.59
CA SER A 58 1.68 16.52 -1.00
C SER A 58 0.34 17.20 -1.34
N PRO A 59 0.20 18.54 -1.27
CA PRO A 59 -1.05 19.20 -1.65
C PRO A 59 -1.39 19.06 -3.13
N ARG A 60 -0.38 19.11 -4.01
CA ARG A 60 -0.56 18.95 -5.45
C ARG A 60 -1.03 17.54 -5.79
N VAL A 61 -0.38 16.53 -5.21
CA VAL A 61 -0.73 15.13 -5.43
C VAL A 61 -2.08 14.78 -4.81
N ALA A 62 -2.45 15.38 -3.68
CA ALA A 62 -3.78 15.18 -3.09
C ALA A 62 -4.90 15.59 -4.05
N LYS A 63 -4.78 16.71 -4.77
CA LYS A 63 -5.78 17.11 -5.78
C LYS A 63 -5.93 16.08 -6.90
N LEU A 64 -4.83 15.45 -7.33
CA LEU A 64 -4.87 14.38 -8.34
C LEU A 64 -5.54 13.11 -7.80
N TYR A 65 -5.30 12.76 -6.53
CA TYR A 65 -6.04 11.66 -5.90
C TYR A 65 -7.53 11.99 -5.78
N GLN A 66 -7.89 13.23 -5.44
CA GLN A 66 -9.28 13.68 -5.35
C GLN A 66 -10.01 13.55 -6.68
N SER A 67 -9.37 13.89 -7.81
CA SER A 67 -10.01 13.86 -9.12
C SER A 67 -10.37 12.45 -9.63
N VAL A 68 -9.80 11.41 -9.03
CA VAL A 68 -10.08 10.01 -9.38
C VAL A 68 -10.63 9.21 -8.21
N TRP A 69 -10.99 9.86 -7.11
CA TRP A 69 -11.48 9.17 -5.92
C TRP A 69 -12.88 8.63 -6.16
N MET A 70 -13.10 7.37 -5.82
CA MET A 70 -14.43 6.75 -5.88
C MET A 70 -15.15 6.93 -4.54
N GLU A 71 -16.46 6.71 -4.53
CA GLU A 71 -17.26 6.71 -3.30
C GLU A 71 -16.72 5.69 -2.28
N GLU A 72 -16.28 4.52 -2.75
CA GLU A 72 -15.74 3.46 -1.90
C GLU A 72 -14.25 3.63 -1.55
N GLY A 73 -13.55 4.62 -2.13
CA GLY A 73 -12.14 4.90 -1.85
C GLY A 73 -11.25 5.06 -3.08
N SER A 74 -9.95 4.81 -2.91
CA SER A 74 -9.01 4.80 -4.04
C SER A 74 -9.35 3.68 -5.03
N PRO A 75 -9.42 3.94 -6.34
CA PRO A 75 -9.69 2.92 -7.34
C PRO A 75 -8.82 1.67 -7.19
N LEU A 76 -7.52 1.84 -6.92
CA LEU A 76 -6.62 0.70 -6.74
C LEU A 76 -7.07 -0.20 -5.59
N MET A 77 -7.44 0.38 -4.44
CA MET A 77 -7.92 -0.39 -3.29
C MET A 77 -9.25 -1.06 -3.59
N VAL A 78 -10.19 -0.34 -4.20
CA VAL A 78 -11.50 -0.85 -4.58
C VAL A 78 -11.37 -2.08 -5.49
N TYR A 79 -10.58 -1.97 -6.56
CA TYR A 79 -10.38 -3.08 -7.48
C TYR A 79 -9.54 -4.21 -6.87
N SER A 80 -8.54 -3.89 -6.05
CA SER A 80 -7.72 -4.91 -5.36
C SER A 80 -8.56 -5.76 -4.40
N ARG A 81 -9.49 -5.15 -3.66
CA ARG A 81 -10.44 -5.89 -2.79
C ARG A 81 -11.42 -6.74 -3.59
N ARG A 82 -11.89 -6.24 -4.73
CA ARG A 82 -12.75 -7.02 -5.63
C ARG A 82 -11.99 -8.22 -6.21
N GLN A 83 -10.72 -8.04 -6.57
CA GLN A 83 -9.83 -9.11 -7.04
C GLN A 83 -9.55 -10.16 -5.95
N GLU A 84 -9.20 -9.72 -4.73
CA GLU A 84 -9.02 -10.58 -3.55
C GLU A 84 -10.24 -11.47 -3.34
N LYS A 85 -11.44 -10.87 -3.29
CA LYS A 85 -12.71 -11.60 -3.12
C LYS A 85 -12.99 -12.57 -4.28
N ALA A 86 -12.78 -12.14 -5.52
CA ALA A 86 -13.03 -12.95 -6.70
C ALA A 86 -12.06 -14.13 -6.84
N LEU A 87 -10.83 -13.98 -6.34
CA LEU A 87 -9.83 -15.04 -6.32
C LEU A 87 -10.09 -16.03 -5.20
N ALA A 88 -10.40 -15.54 -3.98
CA ALA A 88 -10.77 -16.38 -2.85
C ALA A 88 -12.01 -17.26 -3.17
N ALA A 89 -12.99 -16.71 -3.89
CA ALA A 89 -14.16 -17.48 -4.33
C ALA A 89 -13.82 -18.58 -5.36
N ARG A 90 -12.76 -18.41 -6.15
CA ARG A 90 -12.29 -19.41 -7.13
C ARG A 90 -11.37 -20.46 -6.53
N LEU A 91 -10.73 -20.15 -5.41
CA LEU A 91 -9.73 -20.98 -4.74
C LEU A 91 -10.09 -21.13 -3.25
N PRO A 92 -11.18 -21.84 -2.92
CA PRO A 92 -11.70 -21.90 -1.55
C PRO A 92 -10.72 -22.53 -0.55
N ASP A 93 -9.82 -23.41 -1.02
CA ASP A 93 -8.82 -24.08 -0.18
C ASP A 93 -7.52 -23.29 0.01
N MET A 94 -7.37 -22.15 -0.70
CA MET A 94 -6.18 -21.30 -0.64
C MET A 94 -6.53 -19.91 -0.09
N PRO A 95 -6.19 -19.62 1.18
CA PRO A 95 -6.34 -18.29 1.75
C PRO A 95 -5.71 -17.21 0.86
N VAL A 96 -6.46 -16.14 0.61
CA VAL A 96 -6.00 -14.98 -0.17
C VAL A 96 -5.99 -13.75 0.72
N ALA A 97 -4.88 -13.01 0.74
CA ALA A 97 -4.77 -11.74 1.46
C ALA A 97 -4.17 -10.64 0.58
N LEU A 98 -4.65 -9.43 0.75
CA LEU A 98 -4.11 -8.21 0.14
C LEU A 98 -3.15 -7.49 1.08
N GLY A 99 -1.94 -7.19 0.60
CA GLY A 99 -0.92 -6.45 1.35
C GLY A 99 -0.27 -5.33 0.54
N MET A 100 -0.12 -4.16 1.16
CA MET A 100 0.51 -2.98 0.59
C MET A 100 1.93 -2.81 1.12
N SER A 101 2.87 -2.47 0.24
CA SER A 101 4.26 -2.15 0.63
C SER A 101 4.33 -0.86 1.46
N TYR A 102 3.45 0.11 1.14
CA TYR A 102 3.32 1.37 1.86
C TYR A 102 1.83 1.63 2.17
N GLY A 103 1.52 2.04 3.40
CA GLY A 103 0.14 2.21 3.84
C GLY A 103 -0.50 0.93 4.39
N LYS A 104 -1.83 0.83 4.28
CA LYS A 104 -2.64 -0.24 4.89
C LYS A 104 -3.58 -0.90 3.87
N PRO A 105 -3.91 -2.20 4.03
CA PRO A 105 -3.26 -3.17 4.92
C PRO A 105 -1.78 -3.38 4.55
N SER A 106 -0.87 -3.61 5.50
CA SER A 106 0.56 -3.81 5.19
C SER A 106 0.84 -5.24 4.74
N LEU A 107 1.92 -5.45 3.98
CA LEU A 107 2.38 -6.81 3.64
C LEU A 107 2.59 -7.67 4.89
N GLU A 108 3.17 -7.12 5.95
CA GLU A 108 3.36 -7.80 7.23
C GLU A 108 2.01 -8.29 7.80
N SER A 109 1.02 -7.39 7.92
CA SER A 109 -0.30 -7.78 8.44
C SER A 109 -1.02 -8.81 7.55
N ALA A 110 -0.79 -8.77 6.24
CA ALA A 110 -1.36 -9.73 5.31
C ALA A 110 -0.70 -11.10 5.47
N VAL A 111 0.63 -11.15 5.62
CA VAL A 111 1.37 -12.39 5.89
C VAL A 111 0.96 -12.99 7.23
N ASP A 112 0.88 -12.19 8.29
CA ASP A 112 0.42 -12.65 9.60
C ASP A 112 -0.99 -13.24 9.54
N SER A 113 -1.88 -12.59 8.78
CA SER A 113 -3.24 -13.09 8.55
C SER A 113 -3.26 -14.42 7.79
N LEU A 114 -2.35 -14.63 6.82
CA LEU A 114 -2.23 -15.90 6.11
C LEU A 114 -1.67 -17.00 7.01
N LEU A 115 -0.62 -16.70 7.80
CA LEU A 115 -0.01 -17.65 8.73
C LEU A 115 -0.97 -18.10 9.82
N ALA A 116 -1.84 -17.20 10.29
CA ALA A 116 -2.88 -17.53 11.27
C ALA A 116 -3.95 -18.50 10.72
N GLN A 117 -4.05 -18.68 9.40
CA GLN A 117 -5.01 -19.57 8.75
C GLN A 117 -4.45 -20.99 8.50
N GLY A 118 -3.24 -21.26 9.00
CA GLY A 118 -2.53 -22.55 8.89
C GLY A 118 -2.07 -22.87 7.47
#